data_AF-A0A1S3SF07-F1
#
_entry.id   AF-A0A1S3SF07-F1
#
_cell.length_a   1.000
_cell.length_b   1.000
_cell.length_c   1.000
_cell.angle_alpha   90.00
_cell.angle_beta   90.00
_cell.angle_gamma   90.00
#
_symmetry.space_group_name_H-M   'P 1'
#
loop_
_entity.id
_entity.type
_entity.pdbx_description
1 polymer ?
#
loop_
_entity_poly.entity_id
_entity_poly.type
_entity_poly.pdbx_seq_one_letter_code
_entity_poly.pdbx_strand_id
1 'polypeptide(L)'
;MSMRGLSEWGAAWGSMKLRNTINVLSFFFVQSKIFTRTPTLYLDFKLDGGSKHVQPVPSGPEAEQQKVEPHRTVVFDDGDCIAVENKTSEVSHFVLIAGQPINEPVVQHGPFVMNMEEEINQAVRDYRTGTNGFERAKAWRSKIRDSF
;
A
#
# COMPACT_ATOMS: atom_id res chain seq x y z
N MET A 1 -4.07 10.72 33.58
CA MET A 1 -5.14 9.73 33.35
C MET A 1 -4.46 8.43 32.93
N SER A 2 -4.73 7.34 33.65
CA SER A 2 -3.88 6.16 33.84
C SER A 2 -3.72 5.29 32.59
N MET A 3 -2.48 4.97 32.21
CA MET A 3 -2.14 3.77 31.43
C MET A 3 -2.56 2.52 32.23
N ARG A 4 -3.35 1.63 31.63
CA ARG A 4 -3.65 0.29 32.16
C ARG A 4 -3.73 -0.68 30.97
N GLY A 5 -3.08 -1.84 31.10
CA GLY A 5 -3.40 -3.04 30.32
C GLY A 5 -2.34 -3.50 29.31
N LEU A 6 -1.14 -3.88 29.78
CA LEU A 6 -0.11 -4.56 28.97
C LEU A 6 0.21 -5.99 29.49
N SER A 7 -0.75 -6.70 30.08
CA SER A 7 -0.48 -7.98 30.76
C SER A 7 -1.35 -9.19 30.38
N GLU A 8 -2.13 -9.16 29.30
CA GLU A 8 -3.03 -10.30 28.98
C GLU A 8 -2.96 -10.78 27.51
N TRP A 9 -1.76 -10.89 26.94
CA TRP A 9 -1.58 -11.50 25.62
C TRP A 9 -0.52 -12.60 25.67
N GLY A 10 -0.88 -13.71 26.31
CA GLY A 10 -0.11 -14.94 26.34
C GLY A 10 -0.99 -16.13 26.01
N ALA A 11 -1.25 -16.38 24.72
CA ALA A 11 -1.55 -17.68 24.09
C ALA A 11 -2.41 -17.53 22.82
N ALA A 12 -1.78 -17.34 21.66
CA ALA A 12 -2.32 -17.73 20.34
C ALA A 12 -1.24 -17.55 19.26
N TRP A 13 -0.17 -18.35 19.32
CA TRP A 13 0.87 -18.32 18.30
C TRP A 13 0.57 -19.36 17.21
N GLY A 14 -0.26 -18.97 16.25
CA GLY A 14 -0.26 -19.55 14.90
C GLY A 14 0.94 -19.02 14.11
N SER A 15 1.57 -19.86 13.29
CA SER A 15 2.83 -19.56 12.62
C SER A 15 2.64 -18.56 11.47
N MET A 16 2.60 -17.26 11.79
CA MET A 16 2.50 -16.19 10.79
C MET A 16 3.84 -16.00 10.07
N LYS A 17 3.91 -16.47 8.81
CA LYS A 17 5.11 -16.38 7.98
C LYS A 17 5.07 -15.10 7.14
N LEU A 18 5.48 -13.98 7.72
CA LEU A 18 5.65 -12.72 7.00
C LEU A 18 6.81 -12.83 6.00
N ARG A 19 6.52 -12.68 4.71
CA ARG A 19 7.54 -12.48 3.66
C ARG A 19 7.32 -11.10 3.04
N ASN A 20 8.32 -10.23 3.21
CA ASN A 20 8.45 -8.88 2.67
C ASN A 20 7.47 -7.82 3.24
N THR A 21 8.01 -6.92 4.08
CA THR A 21 7.30 -5.82 4.75
C THR A 21 7.95 -4.49 4.33
N ILE A 22 7.16 -3.48 3.94
CA ILE A 22 7.59 -2.10 3.60
C ILE A 22 6.99 -1.10 4.64
N ASN A 23 7.85 -0.52 5.50
CA ASN A 23 7.82 0.63 6.47
C ASN A 23 6.50 1.47 6.70
N VAL A 24 6.10 2.04 7.86
CA VAL A 24 6.42 1.98 9.33
C VAL A 24 5.18 2.43 10.16
N LEU A 25 4.63 1.56 11.02
CA LEU A 25 4.49 1.76 12.48
C LEU A 25 4.44 0.36 13.12
N SER A 26 5.23 0.18 14.16
CA SER A 26 5.75 -1.09 14.66
C SER A 26 4.70 -2.04 15.26
N PHE A 27 4.68 -3.29 14.79
CA PHE A 27 4.30 -4.44 15.63
C PHE A 27 5.22 -5.68 15.52
N PHE A 28 6.30 -5.65 14.72
CA PHE A 28 7.25 -6.79 14.65
C PHE A 28 8.74 -6.41 14.55
N PHE A 29 9.13 -5.14 14.80
CA PHE A 29 10.53 -4.66 14.76
C PHE A 29 11.30 -4.86 13.43
N VAL A 30 10.64 -5.32 12.35
CA VAL A 30 11.26 -5.45 11.02
C VAL A 30 10.99 -4.19 10.21
N GLN A 31 12.06 -3.50 9.82
CA GLN A 31 12.03 -2.33 8.95
C GLN A 31 12.52 -2.71 7.56
N SER A 32 11.90 -2.13 6.55
CA SER A 32 12.28 -2.35 5.15
C SER A 32 13.45 -1.46 4.76
N LYS A 33 14.27 -1.92 3.83
CA LYS A 33 15.35 -1.12 3.23
C LYS A 33 14.86 -0.18 2.12
N ILE A 34 13.58 -0.24 1.75
CA ILE A 34 13.02 0.58 0.67
C ILE A 34 12.72 1.96 1.22
N PHE A 35 13.29 2.98 0.56
CA PHE A 35 13.02 4.38 0.85
C PHE A 35 11.84 4.86 0.00
N THR A 36 10.78 5.33 0.66
CA THR A 36 9.59 5.86 0.03
C THR A 36 9.61 7.39 0.11
N ARG A 37 9.56 8.08 -1.04
CA ARG A 37 9.50 9.56 -1.07
C ARG A 37 8.19 10.09 -0.50
N THR A 38 7.10 9.42 -0.81
CA THR A 38 5.79 9.61 -0.16
C THR A 38 5.63 8.50 0.88
N PRO A 39 5.54 8.80 2.18
CA PRO A 39 5.40 7.78 3.22
C PRO A 39 4.27 6.80 2.91
N THR A 40 4.63 5.54 2.64
CA THR A 40 3.70 4.49 2.19
C THR A 40 4.00 3.19 2.93
N LEU A 41 2.97 2.63 3.55
CA LEU A 41 2.92 1.29 4.11
C LEU A 41 2.41 0.32 3.05
N TYR A 42 3.14 -0.77 2.82
CA TYR A 42 2.70 -1.87 1.96
C TYR A 42 3.03 -3.20 2.64
N LEU A 43 1.99 -3.96 2.96
CA LEU A 43 2.09 -5.24 3.65
C LEU A 43 1.33 -6.32 2.88
N ASP A 44 1.99 -7.45 2.62
CA ASP A 44 1.39 -8.66 2.06
C ASP A 44 1.08 -9.64 3.20
N PHE A 45 -0.21 -9.93 3.42
CA PHE A 45 -0.70 -10.75 4.53
C PHE A 45 -1.22 -12.10 4.05
N LYS A 46 -0.81 -13.16 4.75
CA LYS A 46 -1.41 -14.49 4.64
C LYS A 46 -1.85 -14.93 6.03
N LEU A 47 -3.16 -15.08 6.22
CA LEU A 47 -3.78 -15.46 7.49
C LEU A 47 -4.34 -16.88 7.39
N ASP A 48 -3.83 -17.77 8.24
CA ASP A 48 -4.39 -19.11 8.39
C ASP A 48 -5.81 -19.06 8.96
N GLY A 49 -6.61 -20.10 8.72
CA GLY A 49 -7.98 -20.19 9.21
C GLY A 49 -8.09 -20.05 10.74
N GLY A 50 -9.03 -19.24 11.20
CA GLY A 50 -9.22 -18.90 12.61
C GLY A 50 -8.27 -17.83 13.15
N SER A 51 -7.29 -17.35 12.37
CA SER A 51 -6.32 -16.34 12.82
C SER A 51 -6.93 -14.94 12.90
N LYS A 52 -6.45 -14.15 13.87
CA LYS A 52 -6.75 -12.73 14.00
C LYS A 52 -5.45 -11.94 14.04
N HIS A 53 -5.44 -10.76 13.42
CA HIS A 53 -4.31 -9.84 13.47
C HIS A 53 -4.81 -8.41 13.62
N VAL A 54 -4.07 -7.60 14.37
CA VAL A 54 -4.32 -6.16 14.50
C VAL A 54 -3.08 -5.44 14.02
N GLN A 55 -3.25 -4.63 12.99
CA GLN A 55 -2.17 -3.85 12.40
C GLN A 55 -2.36 -2.38 12.75
N PRO A 56 -1.43 -1.76 13.50
CA PRO A 56 -1.39 -0.31 13.64
C PRO A 56 -1.21 0.32 12.27
N VAL A 57 -2.02 1.33 11.98
CA VAL A 57 -1.94 2.14 10.77
C VAL A 57 -2.00 3.62 11.14
N PRO A 58 -1.29 4.51 10.43
CA PRO A 58 -1.33 5.95 10.72
C PRO A 58 -2.73 6.57 10.53
N SER A 59 -3.58 5.91 9.73
CA SER A 59 -5.00 6.22 9.51
C SER A 59 -5.76 4.92 9.23
N GLY A 60 -6.80 4.60 10.01
CA GLY A 60 -7.68 3.45 9.86
C GLY A 60 -8.88 3.49 10.83
N PRO A 61 -10.12 3.27 10.38
CA PRO A 61 -11.32 3.60 11.14
C PRO A 61 -11.62 2.60 12.26
N GLU A 62 -12.45 3.04 13.21
CA GLU A 62 -13.30 2.13 14.00
C GLU A 62 -14.45 1.63 13.09
N ALA A 63 -14.18 0.60 12.29
CA ALA A 63 -15.20 0.00 11.43
C ALA A 63 -15.95 -1.16 12.11
N GLU A 64 -17.24 -1.30 11.78
CA GLU A 64 -18.01 -2.51 12.03
C GLU A 64 -17.41 -3.71 11.27
N GLN A 65 -17.53 -4.91 11.83
CA GLN A 65 -16.99 -6.11 11.19
C GLN A 65 -17.66 -6.39 9.84
N GLN A 66 -16.91 -6.19 8.75
CA GLN A 66 -17.35 -6.51 7.39
C GLN A 66 -16.63 -7.76 6.85
N LYS A 67 -17.40 -8.72 6.30
CA LYS A 67 -16.83 -9.80 5.51
C LYS A 67 -16.48 -9.30 4.11
N VAL A 68 -15.28 -9.60 3.64
CA VAL A 68 -14.77 -9.15 2.34
C VAL A 68 -14.40 -10.37 1.50
N GLU A 69 -14.90 -10.42 0.27
CA GLU A 69 -14.60 -11.48 -0.70
C GLU A 69 -13.39 -11.09 -1.58
N PRO A 70 -12.74 -12.06 -2.26
CA PRO A 70 -11.61 -11.77 -3.15
C PRO A 70 -11.91 -10.73 -4.25
N HIS A 71 -10.86 -10.06 -4.73
CA HIS A 71 -10.91 -9.03 -5.80
C HIS A 71 -11.72 -7.77 -5.43
N ARG A 72 -11.73 -7.41 -4.15
CA ARG A 72 -12.34 -6.17 -3.65
C ARG A 72 -11.29 -5.25 -3.05
N THR A 73 -11.52 -3.95 -3.21
CA THR A 73 -10.81 -2.90 -2.48
C THR A 73 -11.73 -2.40 -1.39
N VAL A 74 -11.25 -2.43 -0.15
CA VAL A 74 -11.92 -1.81 0.99
C VAL A 74 -11.15 -0.55 1.32
N VAL A 75 -11.88 0.57 1.37
CA VAL A 75 -11.33 1.87 1.75
C VAL A 75 -11.66 2.10 3.21
N PHE A 76 -10.64 2.51 3.94
CA PHE A 76 -10.66 2.75 5.37
C PHE A 76 -10.50 4.27 5.57
N ASP A 77 -11.33 4.87 6.42
CA ASP A 77 -11.19 6.28 6.85
C ASP A 77 -10.10 6.43 7.95
N ASP A 78 -10.04 7.58 8.61
CA ASP A 78 -9.01 7.86 9.62
C ASP A 78 -9.18 7.07 10.93
N GLY A 79 -8.05 6.81 11.61
CA GLY A 79 -7.94 6.22 12.96
C GLY A 79 -6.66 5.38 13.15
N ASP A 80 -6.55 4.53 14.17
CA ASP A 80 -5.24 4.09 14.66
C ASP A 80 -4.83 2.65 14.28
N CYS A 81 -5.81 1.78 13.97
CA CYS A 81 -5.59 0.34 13.83
C CYS A 81 -6.60 -0.29 12.88
N ILE A 82 -6.17 -1.33 12.17
CA ILE A 82 -7.06 -2.21 11.40
C ILE A 82 -7.00 -3.62 12.01
N ALA A 83 -8.16 -4.15 12.37
CA ALA A 83 -8.32 -5.53 12.82
C ALA A 83 -8.82 -6.41 11.68
N VAL A 84 -8.15 -7.54 11.48
CA VAL A 84 -8.48 -8.54 10.45
C VAL A 84 -8.64 -9.91 11.11
N GLU A 85 -9.66 -10.65 10.68
CA GLU A 85 -9.96 -11.99 11.19
C GLU A 85 -10.32 -12.90 10.02
N ASN A 86 -9.72 -14.09 9.99
CA ASN A 86 -10.10 -15.14 9.06
C ASN A 86 -11.02 -16.15 9.75
N LYS A 87 -12.32 -16.08 9.47
CA LYS A 87 -13.34 -17.01 10.03
C LYS A 87 -13.50 -18.30 9.21
N THR A 88 -12.74 -18.48 8.14
CA THR A 88 -12.81 -19.66 7.26
C THR A 88 -11.68 -20.64 7.58
N SER A 89 -11.74 -21.86 7.01
CA SER A 89 -10.66 -22.85 7.12
C SER A 89 -9.53 -22.63 6.12
N GLU A 90 -9.77 -21.85 5.06
CA GLU A 90 -8.79 -21.60 3.99
C GLU A 90 -7.89 -20.40 4.35
N VAL A 91 -6.70 -20.33 3.74
CA VAL A 91 -5.79 -19.20 3.95
C VAL A 91 -6.36 -17.95 3.26
N SER A 92 -6.53 -16.87 4.02
CA SER A 92 -6.88 -15.56 3.47
C SER A 92 -5.62 -14.81 3.05
N HIS A 93 -5.56 -14.36 1.80
CA HIS A 93 -4.43 -13.62 1.23
C HIS A 93 -4.90 -12.25 0.73
N PHE A 94 -4.33 -11.19 1.29
CA PHE A 94 -4.65 -9.81 0.92
C PHE A 94 -3.45 -8.89 1.14
N VAL A 95 -3.50 -7.70 0.55
CA VAL A 95 -2.53 -6.64 0.79
C VAL A 95 -3.18 -5.50 1.57
N LEU A 96 -2.43 -4.93 2.50
CA LEU A 96 -2.78 -3.68 3.17
C LEU A 96 -1.86 -2.58 2.65
N ILE A 97 -2.47 -1.52 2.15
CA ILE A 97 -1.78 -0.35 1.62
C ILE A 97 -2.30 0.87 2.37
N ALA A 98 -1.40 1.64 2.96
CA ALA A 98 -1.72 2.94 3.57
C ALA A 98 -0.65 3.95 3.17
N GLY A 99 -0.99 5.23 3.12
CA GLY A 99 -0.04 6.28 2.77
C GLY A 99 -0.49 7.63 3.28
N GLN A 100 0.47 8.51 3.50
CA GLN A 100 0.17 9.88 3.89
C GLN A 100 -0.32 10.66 2.65
N PRO A 101 -1.50 11.32 2.72
CA PRO A 101 -1.96 12.18 1.65
C PRO A 101 -0.95 13.29 1.35
N ILE A 102 -0.63 13.49 0.06
CA ILE A 102 0.30 14.54 -0.39
C ILE A 102 -0.36 15.93 -0.26
N ASN A 103 -1.69 16.01 -0.32
CA ASN A 103 -2.47 17.26 -0.23
C ASN A 103 -2.14 18.29 -1.31
N GLU A 104 -1.78 17.82 -2.51
CA GLU A 104 -1.57 18.64 -3.69
C GLU A 104 -2.62 18.31 -4.76
N PRO A 105 -2.94 19.25 -5.68
CA PRO A 105 -3.79 18.96 -6.82
C PRO A 105 -3.21 17.83 -7.67
N VAL A 106 -4.10 16.98 -8.19
CA VAL A 106 -3.74 15.87 -9.07
C VAL A 106 -4.43 16.08 -10.41
N VAL A 107 -3.65 16.33 -11.46
CA VAL A 107 -4.12 16.38 -12.85
C VAL A 107 -3.47 15.22 -13.60
N GLN A 108 -4.29 14.36 -14.19
CA GLN A 108 -3.83 13.15 -14.89
C GLN A 108 -4.25 13.16 -16.36
N HIS A 109 -3.30 12.85 -17.24
CA HIS A 109 -3.56 12.57 -18.65
C HIS A 109 -2.74 11.37 -19.13
N GLY A 110 -3.41 10.21 -19.22
CA GLY A 110 -2.75 8.95 -19.60
C GLY A 110 -1.62 8.59 -18.63
N PRO A 111 -0.36 8.46 -19.10
CA PRO A 111 0.79 8.11 -18.26
C PRO A 111 1.38 9.28 -17.47
N PHE A 112 0.89 10.51 -17.68
CA PHE A 112 1.41 11.71 -17.04
C PHE A 112 0.50 12.16 -15.90
N VAL A 113 1.10 12.44 -14.74
CA VAL A 113 0.43 12.97 -13.54
C VAL A 113 1.25 14.16 -13.07
N MET A 114 0.63 15.34 -13.02
CA MET A 114 1.23 16.61 -12.58
C MET A 114 0.25 17.38 -11.69
N ASN A 115 0.62 18.59 -11.24
CA ASN A 115 -0.22 19.40 -10.37
C ASN A 115 -1.10 20.40 -11.15
N MET A 116 -0.72 20.78 -12.38
CA MET A 116 -1.46 21.74 -13.22
C MET A 116 -1.69 21.24 -14.66
N GLU A 117 -2.72 21.77 -15.34
CA GLU A 117 -3.04 21.38 -16.73
C GLU A 117 -1.96 21.85 -17.73
N GLU A 118 -1.33 23.00 -17.47
CA GLU A 118 -0.20 23.51 -18.25
C GLU A 118 1.01 22.57 -18.21
N GLU A 119 1.28 21.96 -17.05
CA GLU A 119 2.37 21.01 -16.85
C GLU A 119 2.10 19.70 -17.61
N ILE A 120 0.85 19.24 -17.61
CA ILE A 120 0.43 18.11 -18.46
C ILE A 120 0.66 18.42 -19.93
N ASN A 121 0.21 19.59 -20.39
CA ASN A 121 0.41 20.01 -21.77
C ASN A 121 1.90 20.10 -22.14
N GLN A 122 2.74 20.54 -21.20
CA GLN A 122 4.19 20.56 -21.37
C GLN A 122 4.78 19.14 -21.42
N ALA A 123 4.42 18.25 -20.51
CA ALA A 123 4.88 16.87 -20.49
C ALA A 123 4.53 16.11 -21.77
N VAL A 124 3.31 16.31 -22.29
CA VAL A 124 2.88 15.74 -23.58
C VAL A 124 3.71 16.29 -24.73
N ARG A 125 3.98 17.60 -24.75
CA ARG A 125 4.89 18.19 -25.76
C ARG A 125 6.28 17.58 -25.66
N ASP A 126 6.86 17.55 -24.47
CA ASP A 126 8.21 17.03 -24.22
C ASP A 126 8.37 15.57 -24.59
N TYR A 127 7.36 14.74 -24.34
CA TYR A 127 7.35 13.36 -24.79
C TYR A 127 7.35 13.27 -26.32
N ARG A 128 6.49 14.05 -27.00
CA ARG A 128 6.39 14.07 -28.47
C ARG A 128 7.65 14.61 -29.14
N THR A 129 8.27 15.64 -28.56
CA THR A 129 9.49 16.26 -29.07
C THR A 129 10.76 15.58 -28.57
N GLY A 130 10.66 14.61 -27.66
CA GLY A 130 11.76 13.92 -27.00
C GLY A 130 12.74 14.89 -26.35
N THR A 131 12.25 15.72 -25.44
CA THR A 131 13.00 16.75 -24.70
C THR A 131 12.71 16.65 -23.20
N ASN A 132 13.45 17.40 -22.37
CA ASN A 132 13.26 17.52 -20.92
C ASN A 132 13.12 16.17 -20.20
N GLY A 133 14.02 15.23 -20.49
CA GLY A 133 14.05 13.89 -19.91
C GLY A 133 13.54 12.78 -20.83
N PHE A 134 12.92 13.12 -21.98
CA PHE A 134 12.45 12.15 -22.98
C PHE A 134 13.38 12.03 -24.21
N GLU A 135 14.63 12.48 -24.14
CA GLU A 135 15.57 12.49 -25.27
C GLU A 135 15.79 11.10 -25.87
N ARG A 136 15.75 10.07 -25.02
CA ARG A 136 15.93 8.67 -25.42
C ARG A 136 14.69 8.07 -26.07
N ALA A 137 13.51 8.69 -25.94
CA ALA A 137 12.27 8.12 -26.43
C ALA A 137 12.22 7.99 -27.97
N LYS A 138 12.88 8.90 -28.70
CA LYS A 138 12.83 8.96 -30.18
C LYS A 138 13.33 7.69 -30.86
N ALA A 139 14.39 7.09 -30.33
CA ALA A 139 15.09 5.96 -30.96
C ALA A 139 15.03 4.67 -30.13
N TRP A 140 14.39 4.70 -28.96
CA TRP A 140 14.35 3.54 -28.08
C TRP A 140 13.31 2.51 -28.54
N ARG A 141 13.73 1.25 -28.63
CA ARG A 141 12.90 0.08 -28.94
C ARG A 141 13.33 -1.06 -28.04
N SER A 142 12.38 -1.65 -27.30
CA SER A 142 12.67 -2.81 -26.47
C SER A 142 12.82 -4.07 -27.32
N LYS A 143 13.80 -4.92 -26.99
CA LYS A 143 13.99 -6.21 -27.68
C LYS A 143 12.82 -7.18 -27.44
N ILE A 144 12.24 -7.14 -26.24
CA ILE A 144 11.14 -8.04 -25.82
C ILE A 144 9.88 -7.83 -26.66
N ARG A 145 9.59 -6.59 -27.10
CA ARG A 145 8.44 -6.30 -27.96
C ARG A 145 8.50 -7.07 -29.28
N ASP A 146 9.70 -7.25 -29.83
CA ASP A 146 9.90 -7.82 -31.16
C ASP A 146 10.06 -9.35 -31.12
N SER A 147 9.88 -9.96 -29.93
CA SER A 147 10.02 -11.41 -29.70
C SER A 147 8.68 -12.15 -29.59
N PHE A 148 7.56 -11.47 -29.84
CA PHE A 148 6.20 -12.01 -29.93
C PHE A 148 5.57 -11.59 -31.26
#